data_AF-A0A5J5DID7-F1
#
_entry.id   AF-A0A5J5DID7-F1
#
_cell.length_a   1.000
_cell.length_b   1.000
_cell.length_c   1.000
_cell.angle_alpha   90.00
_cell.angle_beta   90.00
_cell.angle_gamma   90.00
#
_symmetry.space_group_name_H-M   'P 1'
#
loop_
_entity.id
_entity.type
_entity.pdbx_description
1 polymer ?
#
loop_
_entity_poly.entity_id
_entity_poly.type
_entity_poly.pdbx_seq_one_letter_code
_entity_poly.pdbx_strand_id
1 'polypeptide(L)'
;MTPLLFSLYTSTSSADILLNFRTTFVSTSGQVVYDARSICVHYVTTWLFVDLIAALPFDLLYAFNVSVYFGVHLLKTVRLLRLLRLLQKLERYSQYSAVVLTLLMSMFALLAHWMACVWYFIGRKEIESPGSWDIGWLHELAKRLGSPYVLSTLVPASDSSVPANSSQWNLSEVGGQGSWNSSQYNGNTSGGGAVAETTPGGGSFGVLGGGPSMRSSYVTSLYFALSSLTSVGFGNVSANTDSEKIFSICTMLIGALMHAVVFGNVTAIIQRMYSRRSLYHTRTKDLKDFIRVHRLPKALEQRMLEYFCYNANTVKLLKDFPDELRADIAMHLNKELLQLPLFESASRGCLRSLSLIIRTSFCAPGEFLIRQGDALQAIYFVCSGSME
;
A
#
# COMPACT_ATOMS: atom_id res chain seq x y z
N MET A 1 27.90 5.69 7.90
CA MET A 1 26.87 5.18 8.86
C MET A 1 26.34 3.78 8.46
N THR A 2 27.12 2.97 7.73
CA THR A 2 26.61 1.88 6.88
C THR A 2 27.05 0.44 7.22
N PRO A 3 28.24 0.14 7.79
CA PRO A 3 28.66 -1.25 7.95
C PRO A 3 28.01 -1.98 9.13
N LEU A 4 27.77 -1.29 10.26
CA LEU A 4 27.13 -1.89 11.45
C LEU A 4 25.65 -2.21 11.20
N LEU A 5 24.89 -1.29 10.59
CA LEU A 5 23.49 -1.55 10.22
C LEU A 5 23.38 -2.66 9.17
N PHE A 6 24.36 -2.77 8.28
CA PHE A 6 24.43 -3.85 7.30
C PHE A 6 24.70 -5.21 7.95
N SER A 7 25.68 -5.29 8.86
CA SER A 7 26.00 -6.51 9.61
C SER A 7 24.86 -6.97 10.51
N LEU A 8 24.17 -6.03 11.16
CA LEU A 8 22.99 -6.34 11.96
C LEU A 8 21.85 -6.87 11.08
N TYR A 9 21.64 -6.29 9.89
CA TYR A 9 20.59 -6.71 8.97
C TYR A 9 20.84 -8.09 8.35
N THR A 10 22.06 -8.39 7.92
CA THR A 10 22.40 -9.74 7.42
C THR A 10 22.23 -10.78 8.52
N SER A 11 22.70 -10.47 9.73
CA SER A 11 22.54 -11.34 10.90
C SER A 11 21.08 -11.63 11.24
N THR A 12 20.19 -10.62 11.26
CA THR A 12 18.76 -10.85 11.56
C THR A 12 18.09 -11.67 10.47
N SER A 13 18.45 -11.44 9.21
CA SER A 13 17.89 -12.16 8.06
C SER A 13 18.28 -13.64 8.07
N SER A 14 19.54 -13.93 8.38
CA SER A 14 20.02 -15.30 8.54
C SER A 14 19.36 -16.01 9.73
N ALA A 15 19.17 -15.30 10.85
CA ALA A 15 18.46 -15.83 12.02
C ALA A 15 16.99 -16.14 11.71
N ASP A 16 16.29 -15.27 10.98
CA ASP A 16 14.90 -15.50 10.55
C ASP A 16 14.76 -16.73 9.65
N ILE A 17 15.72 -16.99 8.76
CA ILE A 17 15.74 -18.20 7.92
C ILE A 17 15.88 -19.44 8.80
N LEU A 18 16.82 -19.43 9.75
CA LEU A 18 17.02 -20.55 10.69
C LEU A 18 15.79 -20.81 11.57
N LEU A 19 15.11 -19.75 12.01
CA LEU A 19 13.85 -19.86 12.74
C LEU A 19 12.75 -20.47 11.86
N ASN A 20 12.62 -20.03 10.60
CA ASN A 20 11.62 -20.57 9.68
C ASN A 20 11.79 -22.09 9.41
N PHE A 21 13.02 -22.61 9.43
CA PHE A 21 13.26 -24.06 9.33
C PHE A 21 12.75 -24.86 10.54
N ARG A 22 12.52 -24.22 11.70
CA ARG A 22 12.01 -24.85 12.93
C ARG A 22 10.58 -24.49 13.29
N THR A 23 9.98 -23.50 12.62
CA THR A 23 8.59 -23.13 12.87
C THR A 23 7.65 -24.14 12.24
N THR A 24 6.70 -24.63 13.05
CA THR A 24 5.61 -25.51 12.60
C THR A 24 4.69 -24.80 11.62
N PHE A 25 4.19 -25.50 10.61
CA PHE A 25 3.17 -25.00 9.70
C PHE A 25 1.85 -25.75 9.91
N VAL A 26 0.74 -25.08 9.56
CA VAL A 26 -0.59 -25.69 9.55
C VAL A 26 -0.82 -26.26 8.15
N SER A 27 -1.08 -27.56 8.08
CA SER A 27 -1.40 -28.22 6.81
C SER A 27 -2.77 -27.76 6.29
N THR A 28 -3.05 -27.95 5.00
CA THR A 28 -4.36 -27.69 4.38
C THR A 28 -5.51 -28.47 5.04
N SER A 29 -5.20 -29.54 5.76
CA SER A 29 -6.13 -30.32 6.59
C SER A 29 -6.43 -29.71 7.98
N GLY A 30 -5.84 -28.56 8.31
CA GLY A 30 -6.03 -27.88 9.60
C GLY A 30 -5.22 -28.46 10.76
N GLN A 31 -4.46 -29.54 10.55
CA GLN A 31 -3.57 -30.11 11.56
C GLN A 31 -2.21 -29.40 11.58
N VAL A 32 -1.67 -29.19 12.79
CA VAL A 32 -0.33 -28.63 12.99
C VAL A 32 0.70 -29.75 12.81
N VAL A 33 1.59 -29.61 11.83
CA VAL A 33 2.64 -30.60 11.55
C VAL A 33 3.90 -30.21 12.29
N TYR A 34 4.38 -31.10 13.17
CA TYR A 34 5.58 -30.89 14.00
C TYR A 34 6.84 -31.54 13.44
N ASP A 35 6.73 -32.39 12.41
CA ASP A 35 7.88 -33.13 11.88
C ASP A 35 8.88 -32.22 11.14
N ALA A 36 10.11 -32.18 11.64
CA ALA A 36 11.18 -31.32 11.13
C ALA A 36 11.55 -31.61 9.67
N ARG A 37 11.47 -32.88 9.24
CA ARG A 37 11.78 -33.25 7.83
C ARG A 37 10.71 -32.72 6.87
N SER A 38 9.43 -32.90 7.24
CA SER A 38 8.32 -32.37 6.46
C SER A 38 8.33 -30.83 6.40
N ILE A 39 8.68 -30.14 7.49
CA ILE A 39 8.82 -28.67 7.53
C ILE A 39 9.91 -28.20 6.56
N CYS A 40 11.08 -28.85 6.59
CA CYS A 40 12.22 -28.49 5.75
C CYS A 40 11.90 -28.64 4.25
N VAL A 41 11.35 -29.79 3.83
CA VAL A 41 11.01 -30.03 2.41
C VAL A 41 9.97 -29.02 1.92
N HIS A 42 8.95 -28.74 2.73
CA HIS A 42 7.94 -27.76 2.38
C HIS A 42 8.54 -26.34 2.25
N TYR A 43 9.35 -25.91 3.21
CA TYR A 43 9.99 -24.59 3.22
C TYR A 43 10.99 -24.39 2.07
N VAL A 44 11.81 -25.41 1.77
CA VAL A 44 12.77 -25.40 0.64
C VAL A 44 12.05 -25.21 -0.70
N THR A 45 10.89 -25.85 -0.86
CA THR A 45 10.13 -25.82 -2.12
C THR A 45 9.35 -24.51 -2.32
N THR A 46 8.99 -23.81 -1.25
CA THR A 46 8.09 -22.64 -1.31
C THR A 46 8.79 -21.30 -1.03
N TRP A 47 9.63 -21.21 0.01
CA TRP A 47 10.08 -19.91 0.55
C TRP A 47 11.60 -19.74 0.57
N LEU A 48 12.39 -20.82 0.61
CA LEU A 48 13.84 -20.73 0.70
C LEU A 48 14.45 -19.90 -0.43
N PHE A 49 13.98 -20.06 -1.67
CA PHE A 49 14.52 -19.32 -2.81
C PHE A 49 14.31 -17.80 -2.66
N VAL A 50 13.11 -17.38 -2.27
CA VAL A 50 12.77 -15.97 -2.04
C VAL A 50 13.58 -15.42 -0.86
N ASP A 51 13.73 -16.21 0.19
CA ASP A 51 14.42 -15.83 1.43
C ASP A 51 15.93 -15.72 1.26
N LEU A 52 16.52 -16.60 0.46
CA LEU A 52 17.93 -16.59 0.10
C LEU A 52 18.26 -15.37 -0.76
N ILE A 53 17.46 -15.11 -1.79
CA ILE A 53 17.63 -13.93 -2.67
C ILE A 53 17.50 -12.62 -1.88
N ALA A 54 16.57 -12.57 -0.92
CA ALA A 54 16.41 -11.40 -0.05
C ALA A 54 17.54 -11.24 0.99
N ALA A 55 18.34 -12.28 1.24
CA ALA A 55 19.43 -12.30 2.22
C ALA A 55 20.82 -12.08 1.61
N LEU A 56 20.97 -12.05 0.28
CA LEU A 56 22.26 -11.91 -0.38
C LEU A 56 22.94 -10.55 -0.06
N PRO A 57 24.18 -10.56 0.49
CA PRO A 57 24.98 -9.36 0.66
C PRO A 57 25.60 -8.97 -0.69
N PHE A 58 24.96 -8.02 -1.38
CA PHE A 58 25.37 -7.58 -2.73
C PHE A 58 26.73 -6.87 -2.79
N ASP A 59 27.38 -6.62 -1.65
CA ASP A 59 28.73 -6.07 -1.57
C ASP A 59 29.79 -7.02 -2.18
N LEU A 60 29.52 -8.34 -2.25
CA LEU A 60 30.41 -9.30 -2.93
C LEU A 60 30.37 -9.17 -4.46
N LEU A 61 29.24 -8.75 -5.02
CA LEU A 61 29.09 -8.46 -6.46
C LEU A 61 29.73 -7.11 -6.84
N TYR A 62 29.96 -6.22 -5.87
CA TYR A 62 30.67 -4.96 -6.07
C TYR A 62 32.15 -5.17 -6.47
N ALA A 63 32.74 -6.32 -6.11
CA ALA A 63 34.10 -6.71 -6.46
C ALA A 63 34.24 -7.23 -7.90
N PHE A 64 33.14 -7.65 -8.55
CA PHE A 64 33.12 -8.07 -9.96
C PHE A 64 32.84 -6.87 -10.86
N ASN A 65 33.91 -6.15 -11.17
CA ASN A 65 33.90 -4.86 -11.83
C ASN A 65 33.58 -4.96 -13.34
N VAL A 66 32.31 -4.81 -13.76
CA VAL A 66 31.84 -4.23 -15.06
C VAL A 66 30.32 -3.89 -14.95
N SER A 67 29.94 -2.61 -15.06
CA SER A 67 28.57 -2.14 -15.40
C SER A 67 27.40 -2.27 -14.36
N VAL A 68 27.67 -2.42 -13.05
CA VAL A 68 26.60 -2.71 -12.06
C VAL A 68 26.20 -1.55 -11.15
N TYR A 69 26.63 -0.30 -11.39
CA TYR A 69 26.32 0.84 -10.49
C TYR A 69 24.81 1.09 -10.29
N PHE A 70 23.95 0.82 -11.29
CA PHE A 70 22.49 0.90 -11.16
C PHE A 70 21.85 -0.43 -10.71
N GLY A 71 22.44 -1.56 -11.12
CA GLY A 71 22.04 -2.89 -10.69
C GLY A 71 22.03 -3.01 -9.17
N VAL A 72 23.07 -2.54 -8.46
CA VAL A 72 23.12 -2.60 -6.99
C VAL A 72 22.03 -1.79 -6.27
N HIS A 73 21.55 -0.69 -6.86
CA HIS A 73 20.44 0.10 -6.28
C HIS A 73 19.07 -0.49 -6.60
N LEU A 74 18.90 -1.04 -7.81
CA LEU A 74 17.74 -1.83 -8.17
C LEU A 74 17.72 -3.17 -7.40
N LEU A 75 18.87 -3.73 -7.01
CA LEU A 75 18.95 -4.93 -6.17
C LEU A 75 18.57 -4.66 -4.71
N LYS A 76 18.62 -3.40 -4.22
CA LYS A 76 18.01 -3.06 -2.92
C LYS A 76 16.50 -3.25 -2.92
N THR A 77 15.86 -3.20 -4.10
CA THR A 77 14.42 -3.38 -4.23
C THR A 77 14.01 -4.86 -4.14
N VAL A 78 14.94 -5.80 -4.34
CA VAL A 78 14.78 -7.23 -4.01
C VAL A 78 14.46 -7.41 -2.52
N ARG A 79 14.90 -6.48 -1.66
CA ARG A 79 14.53 -6.47 -0.23
C ARG A 79 13.02 -6.24 -0.02
N LEU A 80 12.31 -5.65 -0.98
CA LEU A 80 10.85 -5.52 -0.99
C LEU A 80 10.16 -6.88 -1.17
N LEU A 81 10.83 -7.91 -1.68
CA LEU A 81 10.29 -9.28 -1.67
C LEU A 81 10.05 -9.81 -0.24
N ARG A 82 10.62 -9.18 0.78
CA ARG A 82 10.25 -9.48 2.18
C ARG A 82 8.83 -9.03 2.51
N LEU A 83 8.28 -8.03 1.80
CA LEU A 83 6.85 -7.68 1.90
C LEU A 83 5.95 -8.82 1.39
N LEU A 84 6.46 -9.71 0.53
CA LEU A 84 5.74 -10.93 0.12
C LEU A 84 5.47 -11.86 1.32
N ARG A 85 6.31 -11.83 2.36
CA ARG A 85 6.02 -12.53 3.63
C ARG A 85 4.88 -11.88 4.42
N LEU A 86 4.64 -10.57 4.25
CA LEU A 86 3.44 -9.93 4.80
C LEU A 86 2.19 -10.41 4.08
N LEU A 87 2.26 -10.79 2.79
CA LEU A 87 1.13 -11.41 2.06
C LEU A 87 0.72 -12.76 2.67
N GLN A 88 1.67 -13.56 3.18
CA GLN A 88 1.34 -14.79 3.91
C GLN A 88 0.62 -14.53 5.23
N LYS A 89 0.97 -13.42 5.89
CA LYS A 89 0.26 -12.97 7.10
C LYS A 89 -1.05 -12.26 6.76
N LEU A 90 -1.23 -11.80 5.51
CA LEU A 90 -2.40 -11.05 5.03
C LEU A 90 -3.67 -11.90 5.01
N GLU A 91 -3.57 -13.22 4.86
CA GLU A 91 -4.74 -14.11 4.97
C GLU A 91 -5.30 -14.12 6.40
N ARG A 92 -4.41 -14.11 7.41
CA ARG A 92 -4.75 -13.97 8.84
C ARG A 92 -5.11 -12.52 9.21
N TYR A 93 -4.56 -11.54 8.49
CA TYR A 93 -4.83 -10.11 8.64
C TYR A 93 -6.01 -9.60 7.79
N SER A 94 -6.66 -10.45 7.00
CA SER A 94 -7.74 -10.06 6.06
C SER A 94 -8.98 -9.46 6.74
N GLN A 95 -9.05 -9.58 8.07
CA GLN A 95 -10.03 -8.88 8.90
C GLN A 95 -9.76 -7.38 9.04
N TYR A 96 -8.53 -6.92 8.83
CA TYR A 96 -8.13 -5.53 8.88
C TYR A 96 -8.02 -4.97 7.45
N SER A 97 -9.17 -4.69 6.84
CA SER A 97 -9.29 -4.00 5.54
C SER A 97 -8.36 -2.78 5.39
N ALA A 98 -8.09 -2.06 6.49
CA ALA A 98 -7.17 -0.93 6.52
C ALA A 98 -5.71 -1.32 6.25
N VAL A 99 -5.26 -2.48 6.70
CA VAL A 99 -3.88 -2.96 6.45
C VAL A 99 -3.67 -3.31 4.99
N VAL A 100 -4.69 -3.90 4.34
CA VAL A 100 -4.62 -4.16 2.90
C VAL A 100 -4.50 -2.85 2.12
N LEU A 101 -5.26 -1.81 2.50
CA LEU A 101 -5.19 -0.51 1.85
C LEU A 101 -3.81 0.16 2.04
N THR A 102 -3.25 0.14 3.26
CA THR A 102 -1.92 0.73 3.51
C THR A 102 -0.81 0.00 2.75
N LEU A 103 -0.91 -1.33 2.64
CA LEU A 103 0.02 -2.13 1.82
C LEU A 103 -0.09 -1.77 0.33
N LEU A 104 -1.30 -1.60 -0.20
CA LEU A 104 -1.50 -1.18 -1.59
C LEU A 104 -0.95 0.24 -1.86
N MET A 105 -1.16 1.18 -0.92
CA MET A 105 -0.58 2.53 -1.01
C MET A 105 0.96 2.52 -0.96
N SER A 106 1.54 1.66 -0.12
CA SER A 106 2.99 1.47 -0.07
C SER A 106 3.53 0.90 -1.38
N MET A 107 2.88 -0.13 -1.94
CA MET A 107 3.23 -0.70 -3.24
C MET A 107 3.15 0.34 -4.37
N PHE A 108 2.10 1.17 -4.37
CA PHE A 108 1.95 2.26 -5.33
C PHE A 108 3.11 3.26 -5.27
N ALA A 109 3.50 3.71 -4.08
CA ALA A 109 4.61 4.64 -3.90
C ALA A 109 5.94 4.06 -4.36
N LEU A 110 6.17 2.77 -4.11
CA LEU A 110 7.38 2.06 -4.56
C LEU A 110 7.43 1.93 -6.07
N LEU A 111 6.29 1.58 -6.70
CA LEU A 111 6.19 1.49 -8.15
C LEU A 111 6.43 2.86 -8.80
N ALA A 112 5.85 3.94 -8.26
CA ALA A 112 6.10 5.30 -8.72
C ALA A 112 7.59 5.68 -8.64
N HIS A 113 8.27 5.34 -7.54
CA HIS A 113 9.70 5.58 -7.40
C HIS A 113 10.52 4.80 -8.43
N TRP A 114 10.21 3.51 -8.67
CA TRP A 114 10.89 2.71 -9.68
C TRP A 114 10.70 3.29 -11.08
N MET A 115 9.47 3.60 -11.47
CA MET A 115 9.19 4.17 -12.78
C MET A 115 9.87 5.53 -12.95
N ALA A 116 9.97 6.33 -11.88
CA ALA A 116 10.73 7.58 -11.88
C ALA A 116 12.24 7.36 -12.08
N CYS A 117 12.82 6.36 -11.42
CA CYS A 117 14.24 6.01 -11.59
C CYS A 117 14.54 5.50 -13.01
N VAL A 118 13.66 4.68 -13.59
CA VAL A 118 13.81 4.20 -14.97
C VAL A 118 13.64 5.36 -15.96
N TRP A 119 12.67 6.25 -15.73
CA TRP A 119 12.48 7.46 -16.54
C TRP A 119 13.72 8.38 -16.54
N TYR A 120 14.31 8.59 -15.36
CA TYR A 120 15.57 9.31 -15.22
C TYR A 120 16.72 8.65 -15.99
N PHE A 121 16.81 7.33 -15.91
CA PHE A 121 17.84 6.55 -16.59
C PHE A 121 17.73 6.62 -18.12
N ILE A 122 16.51 6.55 -18.66
CA ILE A 122 16.27 6.70 -20.10
C ILE A 122 16.77 8.08 -20.58
N GLY A 123 16.37 9.15 -19.88
CA GLY A 123 16.81 10.51 -20.23
C GLY A 123 18.32 10.71 -20.11
N ARG A 124 18.97 10.07 -19.13
CA ARG A 124 20.44 10.08 -19.00
C ARG A 124 21.14 9.39 -20.15
N LYS A 125 20.67 8.20 -20.56
CA LYS A 125 21.25 7.44 -21.67
C LYS A 125 21.09 8.13 -23.01
N GLU A 126 19.95 8.79 -23.24
CA GLU A 126 19.70 9.51 -24.49
C GLU A 126 20.59 10.77 -24.62
N ILE A 127 20.87 11.45 -23.51
CA ILE A 127 21.86 12.55 -23.47
C ILE A 127 23.27 12.08 -23.82
N GLU A 128 23.66 10.88 -23.40
CA GLU A 128 24.97 10.30 -23.70
C GLU A 128 25.08 9.76 -25.14
N SER A 129 23.95 9.64 -25.86
CA SER A 129 23.92 9.15 -27.23
C SER A 129 24.15 10.28 -28.26
N PRO A 130 25.13 10.15 -29.18
CA PRO A 130 25.59 11.25 -30.04
C PRO A 130 24.62 11.67 -31.18
N GLY A 131 23.35 11.25 -31.15
CA GLY A 131 22.38 11.51 -32.23
C GLY A 131 21.04 12.13 -31.82
N SER A 132 20.71 12.21 -30.52
CA SER A 132 19.38 12.67 -30.06
C SER A 132 19.40 13.42 -28.72
N TRP A 133 20.53 14.05 -28.38
CA TRP A 133 20.74 14.72 -27.10
C TRP A 133 19.89 15.99 -26.90
N ASP A 134 19.31 16.53 -27.98
CA ASP A 134 18.55 17.77 -28.07
C ASP A 134 17.03 17.59 -27.96
N ILE A 135 16.52 16.37 -28.15
CA ILE A 135 15.07 16.09 -28.22
C ILE A 135 14.53 15.49 -26.91
N GLY A 136 15.36 14.84 -26.11
CA GLY A 136 14.94 14.11 -24.90
C GLY A 136 14.31 15.00 -23.82
N TRP A 137 13.47 14.40 -22.97
CA TRP A 137 12.73 15.08 -21.91
C TRP A 137 13.64 15.83 -20.93
N LEU A 138 14.83 15.28 -20.67
CA LEU A 138 15.79 15.84 -19.71
C LEU A 138 16.47 17.10 -20.27
N HIS A 139 16.64 17.19 -21.58
CA HIS A 139 17.12 18.40 -22.27
C HIS A 139 16.05 19.50 -22.23
N GLU A 140 14.80 19.16 -22.53
CA GLU A 140 13.68 20.09 -22.48
C GLU A 140 13.45 20.62 -21.04
N LEU A 141 13.63 19.78 -20.01
CA LEU A 141 13.62 20.22 -18.62
C LEU A 141 14.72 21.24 -18.33
N ALA A 142 15.95 20.97 -18.79
CA ALA A 142 17.10 21.85 -18.61
C ALA A 142 16.84 23.24 -19.21
N LYS A 143 16.22 23.28 -20.39
CA LYS A 143 15.80 24.50 -21.08
C LYS A 143 14.77 25.29 -20.27
N ARG A 144 13.75 24.62 -19.71
CA ARG A 144 12.70 25.26 -18.90
C ARG A 144 13.20 25.81 -17.57
N LEU A 145 14.23 25.20 -16.99
CA LEU A 145 14.85 25.65 -15.74
C LEU A 145 15.94 26.72 -15.95
N GLY A 146 16.26 27.09 -17.19
CA GLY A 146 17.32 28.05 -17.50
C GLY A 146 18.73 27.52 -17.24
N SER A 147 18.90 26.20 -17.15
CA SER A 147 20.19 25.54 -16.93
C SER A 147 20.52 24.57 -18.08
N PRO A 148 20.73 25.07 -19.32
CA PRO A 148 20.92 24.22 -20.50
C PRO A 148 22.22 23.41 -20.43
N TYR A 149 22.25 22.29 -21.14
CA TYR A 149 23.48 21.52 -21.36
C TYR A 149 24.37 22.25 -22.37
N VAL A 150 25.65 22.43 -22.03
CA VAL A 150 26.65 23.11 -22.86
C VAL A 150 27.63 22.08 -23.37
N LEU A 151 27.76 21.96 -24.69
CA LEU A 151 28.79 21.13 -25.31
C LEU A 151 30.14 21.83 -25.16
N SER A 152 30.97 21.35 -24.23
CA SER A 152 32.35 21.86 -24.10
C SER A 152 33.23 21.08 -25.08
N THR A 153 33.51 21.66 -26.24
CA THR A 153 34.60 21.18 -27.11
C THR A 153 35.93 21.46 -26.42
N LEU A 154 36.58 20.42 -25.90
CA LEU A 154 37.98 20.50 -25.49
C LEU A 154 38.82 20.75 -26.74
N VAL A 155 39.21 22.01 -26.96
CA VAL A 155 40.31 22.33 -27.88
C VAL A 155 41.59 21.79 -27.22
N PRO A 156 42.35 20.87 -27.85
CA PRO A 156 43.65 20.50 -27.32
C PRO A 156 44.52 21.75 -27.35
N ALA A 157 45.09 22.12 -26.20
CA ALA A 157 46.04 23.22 -26.11
C ALA A 157 47.23 22.89 -27.02
N SER A 158 47.26 23.50 -28.21
CA SER A 158 48.45 23.49 -29.05
C SER A 158 49.46 24.42 -28.40
N ASP A 159 50.57 23.83 -27.95
CA ASP A 159 51.79 24.52 -27.57
C ASP A 159 52.09 25.67 -28.54
N SER A 160 52.06 26.90 -28.03
CA SER A 160 52.77 28.01 -28.62
C SER A 160 53.53 28.75 -27.52
N SER A 161 54.83 28.64 -27.64
CA SER A 161 55.89 29.16 -26.82
C SER A 161 55.95 30.70 -26.81
N VAL A 162 55.93 31.28 -25.58
CA VAL A 162 56.77 32.42 -25.12
C VAL A 162 56.35 33.86 -25.54
N PRO A 163 56.63 34.94 -24.76
CA PRO A 163 56.85 35.09 -23.31
C PRO A 163 55.88 36.10 -22.64
N ALA A 164 55.95 36.12 -21.31
CA ALA A 164 55.44 37.18 -20.44
C ALA A 164 55.93 38.58 -20.82
N ASN A 165 55.02 39.56 -20.79
CA ASN A 165 55.36 40.95 -20.46
C ASN A 165 54.28 41.54 -19.54
N SER A 166 54.79 42.12 -18.47
CA SER A 166 54.17 42.82 -17.36
C SER A 166 53.48 44.13 -17.76
N SER A 167 52.38 44.43 -17.06
CA SER A 167 51.88 45.75 -16.61
C SER A 167 50.36 45.60 -16.45
N GLN A 168 49.64 46.02 -15.42
CA GLN A 168 49.87 46.90 -14.28
C GLN A 168 48.56 46.83 -13.46
N TRP A 169 48.66 46.83 -12.13
CA TRP A 169 47.80 47.49 -11.12
C TRP A 169 46.45 48.09 -11.60
N ASN A 170 45.30 47.97 -10.93
CA ASN A 170 45.09 48.30 -9.51
C ASN A 170 43.67 47.95 -9.03
N LEU A 171 43.56 47.85 -7.71
CA LEU A 171 42.36 47.73 -6.89
C LEU A 171 41.69 49.10 -6.68
N SER A 172 40.35 49.17 -6.69
CA SER A 172 39.59 50.13 -5.86
C SER A 172 38.12 49.68 -5.69
N GLU A 173 37.69 49.68 -4.43
CA GLU A 173 36.34 49.45 -3.92
C GLU A 173 35.28 50.41 -4.52
N VAL A 174 34.00 50.02 -4.42
CA VAL A 174 32.89 50.77 -3.77
C VAL A 174 31.54 50.18 -4.21
N GLY A 175 30.66 49.93 -3.24
CA GLY A 175 29.33 49.34 -3.43
C GLY A 175 28.33 50.26 -4.14
N GLY A 176 27.24 49.67 -4.62
CA GLY A 176 26.13 50.41 -5.21
C GLY A 176 25.04 49.49 -5.76
N GLN A 177 23.80 49.80 -5.39
CA GLN A 177 22.56 49.12 -5.74
C GLN A 177 22.33 48.98 -7.24
N GLY A 178 21.47 48.01 -7.59
CA GLY A 178 21.24 47.58 -8.97
C GLY A 178 20.46 48.55 -9.86
N SER A 179 20.29 48.13 -11.11
CA SER A 179 19.17 48.53 -11.96
C SER A 179 19.12 47.62 -13.18
N TRP A 180 17.90 47.24 -13.54
CA TRP A 180 17.55 46.63 -14.82
C TRP A 180 17.62 47.70 -15.92
N ASN A 181 18.20 47.38 -17.09
CA ASN A 181 17.52 47.65 -18.36
C ASN A 181 18.22 47.04 -19.60
N SER A 182 17.42 46.26 -20.32
CA SER A 182 17.04 46.37 -21.73
C SER A 182 18.07 46.61 -22.86
N SER A 183 17.90 45.72 -23.84
CA SER A 183 17.89 45.96 -25.29
C SER A 183 19.19 46.35 -26.00
N GLN A 184 19.68 45.41 -26.82
CA GLN A 184 19.97 45.74 -28.21
C GLN A 184 19.70 44.54 -29.12
N TYR A 185 18.61 44.68 -29.88
CA TYR A 185 18.36 43.98 -31.13
C TYR A 185 19.51 44.26 -32.09
N ASN A 186 20.07 43.23 -32.70
CA ASN A 186 20.51 43.33 -34.09
C ASN A 186 20.18 42.02 -34.79
N GLY A 187 19.19 42.08 -35.69
CA GLY A 187 18.89 40.99 -36.59
C GLY A 187 19.86 41.01 -37.77
N ASN A 188 20.20 39.82 -38.27
CA ASN A 188 20.46 39.62 -39.68
C ASN A 188 20.10 38.19 -40.06
N THR A 189 19.00 38.09 -40.80
CA THR A 189 18.60 36.93 -41.61
C THR A 189 19.44 36.86 -42.89
N SER A 190 19.96 35.68 -43.21
CA SER A 190 20.00 35.15 -44.59
C SER A 190 20.37 33.66 -44.53
N GLY A 191 19.61 32.85 -45.25
CA GLY A 191 19.67 31.39 -45.20
C GLY A 191 20.64 30.73 -46.17
N GLY A 192 20.51 29.41 -46.28
CA GLY A 192 21.17 28.58 -47.30
C GLY A 192 21.76 27.32 -46.69
N GLY A 193 21.19 26.15 -47.01
CA GLY A 193 21.66 24.87 -46.52
C GLY A 193 23.00 24.44 -47.11
N ALA A 194 23.67 23.52 -46.40
CA ALA A 194 24.71 22.67 -46.97
C ALA A 194 24.69 21.31 -46.28
N VAL A 195 24.38 20.29 -47.08
CA VAL A 195 24.68 18.89 -46.83
C VAL A 195 26.21 18.74 -46.86
N ALA A 196 26.80 18.06 -45.88
CA ALA A 196 28.17 17.60 -45.96
C ALA A 196 28.28 16.19 -45.35
N GLU A 197 28.50 15.23 -46.25
CA GLU A 197 28.87 13.85 -45.98
C GLU A 197 30.22 13.72 -45.26
N THR A 198 30.28 12.65 -44.47
CA THR A 198 31.40 11.89 -43.90
C THR A 198 32.85 12.27 -44.23
N THR A 199 33.63 12.44 -43.15
CA THR A 199 35.06 12.06 -43.09
C THR A 199 35.30 11.25 -41.80
N PRO A 200 35.92 10.05 -41.84
CA PRO A 200 36.19 9.26 -40.65
C PRO A 200 37.61 9.58 -40.12
N GLY A 201 37.69 10.16 -38.92
CA GLY A 201 38.98 10.33 -38.25
C GLY A 201 39.01 11.51 -37.28
N GLY A 202 38.91 11.23 -35.98
CA GLY A 202 39.04 12.20 -34.91
C GLY A 202 37.82 12.21 -33.98
N GLY A 203 37.72 11.22 -33.10
CA GLY A 203 36.68 11.20 -32.06
C GLY A 203 36.91 12.31 -31.04
N SER A 204 36.35 13.50 -31.30
CA SER A 204 36.19 14.53 -30.29
C SER A 204 35.08 14.09 -29.33
N PHE A 205 35.47 13.56 -28.18
CA PHE A 205 34.54 13.20 -27.10
C PHE A 205 34.08 14.50 -26.44
N GLY A 206 33.05 15.14 -26.98
CA GLY A 206 32.43 16.31 -26.37
C GLY A 206 31.86 15.93 -25.01
N VAL A 207 32.43 16.47 -23.93
CA VAL A 207 31.89 16.30 -22.58
C VAL A 207 30.73 17.29 -22.43
N LEU A 208 29.51 16.78 -22.29
CA LEU A 208 28.33 17.60 -21.97
C LEU A 208 28.48 18.14 -20.55
N GLY A 209 28.75 19.44 -20.43
CA GLY A 209 28.83 20.16 -19.16
C GLY A 209 27.50 20.86 -18.84
N GLY A 210 27.15 20.96 -17.56
CA GLY A 210 25.91 21.63 -17.12
C GLY A 210 24.71 20.68 -16.96
N GLY A 211 23.50 21.26 -16.93
CA GLY A 211 22.24 20.55 -16.71
C GLY A 211 21.56 20.85 -15.36
N PRO A 212 20.30 20.41 -15.21
CA PRO A 212 19.50 20.61 -13.99
C PRO A 212 20.08 19.83 -12.81
N SER A 213 19.89 20.36 -11.60
CA SER A 213 20.33 19.70 -10.37
C SER A 213 19.72 18.30 -10.21
N MET A 214 20.46 17.37 -9.61
CA MET A 214 20.00 16.00 -9.35
C MET A 214 18.66 15.95 -8.59
N ARG A 215 18.44 16.90 -7.68
CA ARG A 215 17.16 17.04 -6.95
C ARG A 215 16.03 17.40 -7.90
N SER A 216 16.23 18.36 -8.80
CA SER A 216 15.22 18.81 -9.75
C SER A 216 14.88 17.69 -10.74
N SER A 217 15.88 17.00 -11.30
CA SER A 217 15.65 15.88 -12.21
C SER A 217 14.88 14.73 -11.53
N TYR A 218 15.20 14.40 -10.27
CA TYR A 218 14.49 13.37 -9.52
C TYR A 218 13.04 13.77 -9.21
N VAL A 219 12.81 15.00 -8.72
CA VAL A 219 11.46 15.49 -8.43
C VAL A 219 10.59 15.52 -9.68
N THR A 220 11.14 15.98 -10.81
CA THR A 220 10.42 15.99 -12.09
C THR A 220 10.14 14.59 -12.62
N SER A 221 11.10 13.65 -12.46
CA SER A 221 10.89 12.25 -12.84
C SER A 221 9.81 11.58 -12.00
N LEU A 222 9.80 11.84 -10.69
CA LEU A 222 8.78 11.33 -9.77
C LEU A 222 7.41 11.94 -10.07
N TYR A 223 7.37 13.23 -10.38
CA TYR A 223 6.17 13.92 -10.80
C TYR A 223 5.59 13.31 -12.09
N PHE A 224 6.43 13.05 -13.10
CA PHE A 224 6.01 12.38 -14.34
C PHE A 224 5.45 10.98 -14.05
N ALA A 225 6.18 10.17 -13.29
CA ALA A 225 5.76 8.82 -12.93
C ALA A 225 4.42 8.82 -12.16
N LEU A 226 4.27 9.67 -11.14
CA LEU A 226 3.03 9.79 -10.38
C LEU A 226 1.87 10.24 -11.27
N SER A 227 2.06 11.29 -12.08
CA SER A 227 1.00 11.81 -12.96
C SER A 227 0.55 10.79 -14.03
N SER A 228 1.46 9.93 -14.50
CA SER A 228 1.18 8.86 -15.45
C SER A 228 0.50 7.67 -14.77
N LEU A 229 0.97 7.26 -13.58
CA LEU A 229 0.40 6.17 -12.79
C LEU A 229 -1.02 6.48 -12.30
N THR A 230 -1.30 7.73 -11.92
CA THR A 230 -2.64 8.18 -11.51
C THR A 230 -3.53 8.57 -12.69
N SER A 231 -3.05 8.41 -13.93
CA SER A 231 -3.77 8.79 -15.16
C SER A 231 -4.21 10.27 -15.19
N VAL A 232 -3.47 11.17 -14.53
CA VAL A 232 -3.77 12.61 -14.53
C VAL A 232 -3.18 13.29 -15.77
N GLY A 233 -1.92 12.96 -16.12
CA GLY A 233 -1.32 13.33 -17.39
C GLY A 233 -1.30 14.83 -17.71
N PHE A 234 -0.72 15.66 -16.83
CA PHE A 234 -0.67 17.13 -17.01
C PHE A 234 0.04 17.62 -18.28
N GLY A 235 0.88 16.80 -18.92
CA GLY A 235 1.54 17.11 -20.21
C GLY A 235 2.70 18.11 -20.12
N ASN A 236 3.05 18.61 -18.94
CA ASN A 236 4.23 19.44 -18.72
C ASN A 236 5.55 18.67 -18.87
N VAL A 237 5.57 17.35 -18.69
CA VAL A 237 6.71 16.49 -19.04
C VAL A 237 6.17 15.47 -20.02
N SER A 238 6.70 15.46 -21.24
CA SER A 238 6.26 14.60 -22.33
C SER A 238 7.39 13.74 -22.85
N ALA A 239 7.02 12.55 -23.33
CA ALA A 239 7.90 11.70 -24.10
C ALA A 239 8.04 12.23 -25.53
N ASN A 240 9.25 12.60 -25.90
CA ASN A 240 9.58 13.13 -27.21
C ASN A 240 10.22 12.05 -28.09
N THR A 241 11.06 11.18 -27.52
CA THR A 241 11.71 10.07 -28.23
C THR A 241 10.84 8.81 -28.25
N ASP A 242 11.13 7.88 -29.18
CA ASP A 242 10.35 6.65 -29.29
C ASP A 242 10.58 5.71 -28.09
N SER A 243 11.78 5.71 -27.51
CA SER A 243 12.08 4.99 -26.27
C SER A 243 11.26 5.53 -25.09
N GLU A 244 11.19 6.86 -24.94
CA GLU A 244 10.39 7.54 -23.92
C GLU A 244 8.89 7.24 -24.12
N LYS A 245 8.39 7.22 -25.36
CA LYS A 245 6.98 6.93 -25.67
C LYS A 245 6.62 5.50 -25.34
N ILE A 246 7.43 4.52 -25.73
CA ILE A 246 7.23 3.10 -25.41
C ILE A 246 7.18 2.91 -23.88
N PHE A 247 8.13 3.53 -23.16
CA PHE A 247 8.12 3.47 -21.70
C PHE A 247 6.87 4.11 -21.08
N SER A 248 6.42 5.24 -21.63
CA SER A 248 5.21 5.93 -21.17
C SER A 248 3.96 5.06 -21.37
N ILE A 249 3.83 4.39 -22.52
CA ILE A 249 2.75 3.45 -22.81
C ILE A 249 2.73 2.30 -21.78
N CYS A 250 3.90 1.68 -21.54
CA CYS A 250 4.01 0.62 -20.53
C CYS A 250 3.64 1.11 -19.12
N THR A 251 4.09 2.32 -18.76
CA THR A 251 3.80 2.95 -17.47
C THR A 251 2.31 3.20 -17.28
N MET A 252 1.62 3.68 -18.32
CA MET A 252 0.18 3.90 -18.31
C MET A 252 -0.61 2.59 -18.18
N LEU A 253 -0.21 1.52 -18.87
CA LEU A 253 -0.88 0.20 -18.75
C LEU A 253 -0.74 -0.38 -17.33
N ILE A 254 0.46 -0.29 -16.75
CA ILE A 254 0.71 -0.72 -15.37
C ILE A 254 -0.11 0.14 -14.40
N GLY A 255 -0.16 1.46 -14.61
CA GLY A 255 -0.98 2.39 -13.83
C GLY A 255 -2.46 2.04 -13.87
N ALA A 256 -3.02 1.75 -15.05
CA ALA A 256 -4.42 1.38 -15.23
C ALA A 256 -4.78 0.08 -14.48
N LEU A 257 -3.94 -0.96 -14.58
CA LEU A 257 -4.12 -2.21 -13.84
C LEU A 257 -4.04 -1.99 -12.32
N MET A 258 -3.07 -1.20 -11.87
CA MET A 258 -2.90 -0.86 -10.46
C MET A 258 -4.13 -0.12 -9.92
N HIS A 259 -4.65 0.86 -10.67
CA HIS A 259 -5.85 1.61 -10.30
C HIS A 259 -7.09 0.71 -10.20
N ALA A 260 -7.25 -0.24 -11.14
CA ALA A 260 -8.32 -1.23 -11.08
C ALA A 260 -8.27 -2.08 -9.80
N VAL A 261 -7.07 -2.52 -9.40
CA VAL A 261 -6.87 -3.28 -8.14
C VAL A 261 -7.17 -2.43 -6.91
N VAL A 262 -6.67 -1.19 -6.86
CA VAL A 262 -6.89 -0.29 -5.71
C VAL A 262 -8.38 0.04 -5.57
N PHE A 263 -9.04 0.50 -6.62
CA PHE A 263 -10.47 0.83 -6.57
C PHE A 263 -11.36 -0.39 -6.35
N GLY A 264 -11.01 -1.55 -6.90
CA GLY A 264 -11.70 -2.80 -6.62
C GLY A 264 -11.66 -3.15 -5.13
N ASN A 265 -10.50 -3.05 -4.50
CA ASN A 265 -10.35 -3.28 -3.05
C ASN A 265 -11.08 -2.23 -2.21
N VAL A 266 -10.97 -0.95 -2.55
CA VAL A 266 -11.70 0.13 -1.84
C VAL A 266 -13.20 -0.11 -1.91
N THR A 267 -13.73 -0.44 -3.10
CA THR A 267 -15.15 -0.75 -3.29
C THR A 267 -15.57 -1.97 -2.48
N ALA A 268 -14.77 -3.04 -2.46
CA ALA A 268 -15.05 -4.22 -1.65
C ALA A 268 -15.07 -3.92 -0.14
N ILE A 269 -14.17 -3.06 0.34
CA ILE A 269 -14.13 -2.62 1.74
C ILE A 269 -15.39 -1.81 2.07
N ILE A 270 -15.75 -0.85 1.21
CA ILE A 270 -16.97 -0.04 1.36
C ILE A 270 -18.19 -0.96 1.39
N GLN A 271 -18.31 -1.90 0.45
CA GLN A 271 -19.41 -2.86 0.41
C GLN A 271 -19.48 -3.71 1.67
N ARG A 272 -18.35 -4.19 2.21
CA ARG A 272 -18.30 -4.95 3.48
C ARG A 272 -18.70 -4.09 4.68
N MET A 273 -18.30 -2.81 4.70
CA MET A 273 -18.69 -1.86 5.75
C MET A 273 -20.21 -1.62 5.72
N TYR A 274 -20.77 -1.40 4.53
CA TYR A 274 -22.21 -1.25 4.36
C TYR A 274 -22.95 -2.57 4.63
N SER A 275 -22.44 -3.74 4.24
CA SER A 275 -23.15 -5.02 4.43
C SER A 275 -23.34 -5.38 5.91
N ARG A 276 -22.31 -5.14 6.75
CA ARG A 276 -22.38 -5.35 8.21
C ARG A 276 -23.47 -4.48 8.87
N ARG A 277 -23.68 -3.26 8.37
CA ARG A 277 -24.67 -2.31 8.88
C ARG A 277 -26.03 -2.41 8.17
N SER A 278 -26.04 -2.91 6.93
CA SER A 278 -27.21 -2.95 6.04
C SER A 278 -28.25 -3.94 6.53
N LEU A 279 -27.87 -5.16 6.94
CA LEU A 279 -28.87 -6.15 7.39
C LEU A 279 -29.61 -5.68 8.64
N TYR A 280 -28.90 -5.08 9.60
CA TYR A 280 -29.51 -4.50 10.80
C TYR A 280 -30.43 -3.33 10.40
N HIS A 281 -29.94 -2.39 9.59
CA HIS A 281 -30.77 -1.25 9.16
C HIS A 281 -32.00 -1.64 8.36
N THR A 282 -31.91 -2.62 7.47
CA THR A 282 -33.07 -3.10 6.69
C THR A 282 -34.12 -3.69 7.62
N ARG A 283 -33.72 -4.60 8.52
CA ARG A 283 -34.67 -5.21 9.47
C ARG A 283 -35.26 -4.19 10.45
N THR A 284 -34.46 -3.26 10.96
CA THR A 284 -34.96 -2.17 11.82
C THR A 284 -35.88 -1.22 11.04
N LYS A 285 -35.62 -0.99 9.74
CA LYS A 285 -36.49 -0.19 8.88
C LYS A 285 -37.84 -0.89 8.67
N ASP A 286 -37.85 -2.18 8.34
CA ASP A 286 -39.08 -2.98 8.23
C ASP A 286 -39.93 -2.88 9.51
N LEU A 287 -39.29 -2.98 10.67
CA LEU A 287 -39.95 -2.84 11.97
C LEU A 287 -40.52 -1.43 12.20
N LYS A 288 -39.76 -0.39 11.86
CA LYS A 288 -40.24 1.01 11.96
C LYS A 288 -41.39 1.30 11.01
N ASP A 289 -41.36 0.74 9.80
CA ASP A 289 -42.45 0.90 8.83
C ASP A 289 -43.71 0.17 9.32
N PHE A 290 -43.58 -1.02 9.93
CA PHE A 290 -44.68 -1.70 10.61
C PHE A 290 -45.30 -0.84 11.73
N ILE A 291 -44.46 -0.28 12.60
CA ILE A 291 -44.89 0.61 13.70
C ILE A 291 -45.65 1.83 13.17
N ARG A 292 -45.16 2.43 12.06
CA ARG A 292 -45.79 3.59 11.43
C ARG A 292 -47.14 3.26 10.81
N VAL A 293 -47.24 2.14 10.09
CA VAL A 293 -48.49 1.71 9.44
C VAL A 293 -49.59 1.45 10.47
N HIS A 294 -49.24 0.80 11.58
CA HIS A 294 -50.19 0.48 12.65
C HIS A 294 -50.39 1.61 13.68
N ARG A 295 -49.74 2.77 13.50
CA ARG A 295 -49.83 3.95 14.40
C ARG A 295 -49.65 3.58 15.88
N LEU A 296 -48.62 2.80 16.18
CA LEU A 296 -48.37 2.37 17.56
C LEU A 296 -47.87 3.55 18.42
N PRO A 297 -48.23 3.59 19.72
CA PRO A 297 -47.78 4.64 20.63
C PRO A 297 -46.26 4.58 20.85
N LYS A 298 -45.61 5.74 21.04
CA LYS A 298 -44.15 5.86 21.14
C LYS A 298 -43.51 4.99 22.23
N ALA A 299 -44.22 4.78 23.34
CA ALA A 299 -43.77 3.89 24.41
C ALA A 299 -43.64 2.43 23.94
N LEU A 300 -44.57 1.95 23.10
CA LEU A 300 -44.51 0.61 22.52
C LEU A 300 -43.44 0.50 21.43
N GLU A 301 -43.24 1.56 20.64
CA GLU A 301 -42.18 1.63 19.62
C GLU A 301 -40.78 1.42 20.22
N GLN A 302 -40.44 2.16 21.29
CA GLN A 302 -39.12 2.06 21.92
C GLN A 302 -38.85 0.64 22.43
N ARG A 303 -39.85 0.02 23.06
CA ARG A 303 -39.77 -1.36 23.55
C ARG A 303 -39.56 -2.38 22.44
N MET A 304 -40.34 -2.27 21.35
CA MET A 304 -40.22 -3.18 20.22
C MET A 304 -38.81 -3.11 19.59
N LEU A 305 -38.23 -1.92 19.50
CA LEU A 305 -36.87 -1.73 18.98
C LEU A 305 -35.79 -2.30 19.91
N GLU A 306 -35.93 -2.10 21.22
CA GLU A 306 -34.99 -2.60 22.22
C GLU A 306 -34.99 -4.14 22.29
N TYR A 307 -36.18 -4.75 22.34
CA TYR A 307 -36.34 -6.20 22.29
C TYR A 307 -35.78 -6.78 20.98
N PHE A 308 -36.07 -6.14 19.84
CA PHE A 308 -35.57 -6.58 18.54
C PHE A 308 -34.04 -6.57 18.49
N CYS A 309 -33.40 -5.50 19.00
CA CYS A 309 -31.94 -5.38 19.04
C CYS A 309 -31.30 -6.49 19.90
N TYR A 310 -31.84 -6.73 21.09
CA TYR A 310 -31.36 -7.79 21.98
C TYR A 310 -31.49 -9.17 21.33
N ASN A 311 -32.70 -9.52 20.86
CA ASN A 311 -32.99 -10.85 20.34
C ASN A 311 -32.21 -11.14 19.04
N ALA A 312 -32.07 -10.15 18.15
CA ALA A 312 -31.35 -10.30 16.89
C ALA A 312 -29.86 -10.62 17.11
N ASN A 313 -29.22 -10.05 18.14
CA ASN A 313 -27.81 -10.30 18.44
C ASN A 313 -27.61 -11.67 19.09
N THR A 314 -28.44 -12.02 20.09
CA THR A 314 -28.30 -13.26 20.87
C THR A 314 -28.62 -14.51 20.06
N VAL A 315 -29.76 -14.52 19.33
CA VAL A 315 -30.17 -15.69 18.55
C VAL A 315 -29.24 -15.93 17.36
N LYS A 316 -28.76 -14.86 16.72
CA LYS A 316 -27.83 -14.98 15.60
C LYS A 316 -26.51 -15.56 16.05
N LEU A 317 -25.96 -15.06 17.16
CA LEU A 317 -24.71 -15.53 17.73
C LEU A 317 -24.80 -17.02 18.16
N LEU A 318 -25.90 -17.42 18.79
CA LEU A 318 -26.10 -18.80 19.25
C LEU A 318 -26.26 -19.81 18.09
N LYS A 319 -26.69 -19.37 16.91
CA LYS A 319 -26.87 -20.23 15.72
C LYS A 319 -25.57 -20.56 15.00
N ASP A 320 -24.52 -19.76 15.19
CA ASP A 320 -23.22 -19.97 14.55
C ASP A 320 -22.41 -21.08 15.26
N PHE A 321 -22.83 -21.50 16.45
CA PHE A 321 -22.18 -22.56 17.23
C PHE A 321 -22.83 -23.94 17.00
N PRO A 322 -22.04 -25.03 17.07
CA PRO A 322 -22.57 -26.39 17.02
C PRO A 322 -23.51 -26.66 18.21
N ASP A 323 -24.43 -27.60 18.04
CA ASP A 323 -25.48 -27.91 19.01
C ASP A 323 -24.94 -28.23 20.41
N GLU A 324 -23.78 -28.89 20.48
CA GLU A 324 -23.10 -29.18 21.74
C GLU A 324 -22.72 -27.88 22.47
N LEU A 325 -21.94 -27.02 21.82
CA LEU A 325 -21.46 -25.78 22.41
C LEU A 325 -22.61 -24.82 22.74
N ARG A 326 -23.64 -24.78 21.89
CA ARG A 326 -24.85 -23.98 22.14
C ARG A 326 -25.53 -24.38 23.45
N ALA A 327 -25.64 -25.67 23.71
CA ALA A 327 -26.28 -26.17 24.92
C ALA A 327 -25.45 -25.91 26.19
N ASP A 328 -24.11 -25.98 26.09
CA ASP A 328 -23.23 -25.65 27.20
C ASP A 328 -23.21 -24.13 27.49
N ILE A 329 -23.22 -23.28 26.46
CA ILE A 329 -23.42 -21.82 26.60
C ILE A 329 -24.79 -21.52 27.24
N ALA A 330 -25.86 -22.16 26.75
CA ALA A 330 -27.21 -21.96 27.28
C ALA A 330 -27.34 -22.40 28.75
N MET A 331 -26.67 -23.48 29.16
CA MET A 331 -26.60 -23.86 30.58
C MET A 331 -25.88 -22.80 31.41
N HIS A 332 -24.81 -22.19 30.88
CA HIS A 332 -24.08 -21.15 31.60
C HIS A 332 -24.90 -19.87 31.76
N LEU A 333 -25.57 -19.43 30.69
CA LEU A 333 -26.43 -18.23 30.71
C LEU A 333 -27.60 -18.37 31.69
N ASN A 334 -28.18 -19.56 31.80
CA ASN A 334 -29.32 -19.83 32.67
C ASN A 334 -28.93 -20.46 34.01
N LYS A 335 -27.65 -20.39 34.41
CA LYS A 335 -27.12 -21.08 35.58
C LYS A 335 -27.88 -20.75 36.86
N GLU A 336 -28.22 -19.48 37.07
CA GLU A 336 -28.92 -19.03 38.29
C GLU A 336 -30.32 -19.65 38.41
N LEU A 337 -31.03 -19.80 37.28
CA LEU A 337 -32.35 -20.44 37.25
C LEU A 337 -32.26 -21.95 37.44
N LEU A 338 -31.27 -22.60 36.80
CA LEU A 338 -31.08 -24.05 36.89
C LEU A 338 -30.58 -24.51 38.27
N GLN A 339 -30.10 -23.60 39.12
CA GLN A 339 -29.68 -23.87 40.50
C GLN A 339 -30.82 -23.78 41.52
N LEU A 340 -32.04 -23.43 41.09
CA LEU A 340 -33.19 -23.40 41.99
C LEU A 340 -33.50 -24.80 42.53
N PRO A 341 -34.00 -24.92 43.78
CA PRO A 341 -34.30 -26.21 44.42
C PRO A 341 -35.32 -27.06 43.64
N LEU A 342 -36.12 -26.44 42.77
CA LEU A 342 -37.04 -27.13 41.85
C LEU A 342 -36.31 -28.09 40.89
N PHE A 343 -35.07 -27.78 40.50
CA PHE A 343 -34.33 -28.50 39.48
C PHE A 343 -33.18 -29.37 40.05
N GLU A 344 -33.04 -29.44 41.37
CA GLU A 344 -31.95 -30.16 42.05
C GLU A 344 -31.94 -31.67 41.75
N SER A 345 -33.12 -32.25 41.53
CA SER A 345 -33.30 -33.67 41.17
C SER A 345 -33.20 -33.96 39.66
N ALA A 346 -33.10 -32.93 38.82
CA ALA A 346 -33.09 -33.10 37.37
C ALA A 346 -31.74 -33.59 36.85
N SER A 347 -31.76 -34.54 35.91
CA SER A 347 -30.53 -35.03 35.27
C SER A 347 -29.85 -33.93 34.45
N ARG A 348 -28.52 -34.01 34.30
CA ARG A 348 -27.76 -33.05 33.48
C ARG A 348 -28.24 -32.98 32.03
N GLY A 349 -28.73 -34.09 31.47
CA GLY A 349 -29.35 -34.12 30.13
C GLY A 349 -30.66 -33.35 30.07
N CYS A 350 -31.50 -33.46 31.11
CA CYS A 350 -32.73 -32.68 31.24
C CYS A 350 -32.42 -31.17 31.35
N LEU A 351 -31.48 -30.79 32.22
CA LEU A 351 -31.05 -29.39 32.37
C LEU A 351 -30.52 -28.80 31.07
N ARG A 352 -29.78 -29.60 30.29
CA ARG A 352 -29.23 -29.21 28.98
C ARG A 352 -30.33 -29.03 27.92
N SER A 353 -31.35 -29.87 27.93
CA SER A 353 -32.52 -29.70 27.06
C SER A 353 -33.37 -28.50 27.47
N LEU A 354 -33.54 -28.29 28.77
CA LEU A 354 -34.32 -27.20 29.34
C LEU A 354 -33.64 -25.84 29.09
N SER A 355 -32.31 -25.76 29.22
CA SER A 355 -31.55 -24.54 28.97
C SER A 355 -31.68 -24.01 27.54
N LEU A 356 -31.88 -24.89 26.56
CA LEU A 356 -32.12 -24.52 25.16
C LEU A 356 -33.55 -23.99 24.91
N ILE A 357 -34.51 -24.34 25.77
CA ILE A 357 -35.92 -23.95 25.65
C ILE A 357 -36.19 -22.64 26.40
N ILE A 358 -35.45 -22.37 27.47
CA ILE A 358 -35.58 -21.13 28.26
C ILE A 358 -35.38 -19.91 27.35
N ARG A 359 -36.34 -18.99 27.41
CA ARG A 359 -36.29 -17.69 26.73
C ARG A 359 -36.24 -16.59 27.75
N THR A 360 -35.27 -15.69 27.61
CA THR A 360 -35.18 -14.46 28.40
C THR A 360 -36.15 -13.42 27.83
N SER A 361 -37.06 -12.92 28.67
CA SER A 361 -37.95 -11.81 28.35
C SER A 361 -37.58 -10.59 29.19
N PHE A 362 -37.65 -9.41 28.58
CA PHE A 362 -37.46 -8.13 29.26
C PHE A 362 -38.81 -7.44 29.39
N CYS A 363 -39.13 -7.00 30.60
CA CYS A 363 -40.33 -6.22 30.89
C CYS A 363 -39.91 -4.86 31.42
N ALA A 364 -40.47 -3.79 30.86
CA ALA A 364 -40.19 -2.44 31.37
C ALA A 364 -41.09 -2.13 32.59
N PRO A 365 -40.73 -1.15 33.43
CA PRO A 365 -41.55 -0.76 34.58
C PRO A 365 -42.97 -0.35 34.16
N GLY A 366 -43.99 -0.87 34.87
CA GLY A 366 -45.41 -0.58 34.60
C GLY A 366 -46.08 -1.51 33.59
N GLU A 367 -45.41 -2.57 33.16
CA GLU A 367 -45.98 -3.58 32.27
C GLU A 367 -46.56 -4.77 33.00
N PHE A 368 -47.77 -5.15 32.59
CA PHE A 368 -48.40 -6.39 33.01
C PHE A 368 -47.90 -7.53 32.13
N LEU A 369 -47.20 -8.49 32.73
CA LEU A 369 -46.75 -9.72 32.07
C LEU A 369 -47.94 -10.65 31.75
N ILE A 370 -48.89 -10.73 32.68
CA ILE A 370 -50.07 -11.59 32.62
C ILE A 370 -51.26 -10.75 33.09
N ARG A 371 -52.39 -10.81 32.37
CA ARG A 371 -53.64 -10.19 32.82
C ARG A 371 -54.60 -11.23 33.37
N GLN A 372 -55.50 -10.78 34.25
CA GLN A 372 -56.56 -11.65 34.76
C GLN A 372 -57.47 -12.09 33.61
N GLY A 373 -57.58 -13.41 33.42
CA GLY A 373 -58.34 -14.00 32.31
C GLY A 373 -57.48 -14.51 31.15
N ASP A 374 -56.18 -14.22 31.13
CA ASP A 374 -55.26 -14.77 30.12
C ASP A 374 -54.94 -16.24 30.40
N ALA A 375 -54.82 -17.04 29.33
CA ALA A 375 -54.37 -18.43 29.44
C ALA A 375 -52.85 -18.48 29.72
N LEU A 376 -52.45 -19.19 30.78
CA LEU A 376 -51.05 -19.41 31.13
C LEU A 376 -50.40 -20.39 30.14
N GLN A 377 -49.58 -19.86 29.22
CA GLN A 377 -48.82 -20.65 28.23
C GLN A 377 -47.41 -21.00 28.67
N ALA A 378 -46.88 -20.29 29.68
CA ALA A 378 -45.50 -20.45 30.14
C ALA A 378 -45.40 -20.21 31.65
N ILE A 379 -44.38 -20.83 32.26
CA ILE A 379 -43.97 -20.58 33.62
C ILE A 379 -42.84 -19.54 33.58
N TYR A 380 -42.96 -18.49 34.38
CA TYR A 380 -42.01 -17.40 34.43
C TYR A 380 -41.17 -17.46 35.71
N PHE A 381 -39.88 -17.16 35.58
CA PHE A 381 -38.95 -17.05 36.69
C PHE A 381 -38.33 -15.65 36.68
N VAL A 382 -38.40 -14.96 37.80
CA VAL A 382 -37.83 -13.62 37.95
C VAL A 382 -36.34 -13.76 38.25
N CYS A 383 -35.49 -13.40 37.29
CA CYS A 383 -34.03 -13.45 37.46
C CYS A 383 -33.47 -12.15 38.06
N SER A 384 -34.05 -11.01 37.71
CA SER A 384 -33.62 -9.70 38.19
C SER A 384 -34.80 -8.73 38.21
N GLY A 385 -34.91 -7.93 39.26
CA GLY A 385 -36.00 -6.99 39.48
C GLY A 385 -37.08 -7.52 40.44
N SER A 386 -38.14 -6.74 40.58
CA SER A 386 -39.33 -7.09 41.38
C SER A 386 -40.58 -6.99 40.52
N MET A 387 -41.56 -7.83 40.81
CA MET A 387 -42.89 -7.81 40.18
C MET A 387 -43.93 -7.64 41.29
N GLU A 388 -44.99 -6.88 41.01
CA GLU A 388 -46.12 -6.63 41.90
C GLU A 388 -47.43 -7.10 41.27
#